data_AF-A0A9W6NZS6-F1
#
_entry.id   AF-A0A9W6NZS6-F1
#
_cell.length_a   1.000
_cell.length_b   1.000
_cell.length_c   1.000
_cell.angle_alpha   90.00
_cell.angle_beta   90.00
_cell.angle_gamma   90.00
#
_symmetry.space_group_name_H-M   'P 1'
#
loop_
_entity.id
_entity.type
_entity.pdbx_description
1 polymer ?
#
loop_
_entity_poly.entity_id
_entity_poly.type
_entity_poly.pdbx_seq_one_letter_code
_entity_poly.pdbx_strand_id
1 'polypeptide(L)'
;MHVQVPLATLLGLDDRPAELPTLGPIPASRARDLVRAQLSAPWRFALTDTEGRLVRAGTLRRRPTVDDLACLAETADTQSVDTGTGAASQTPVPPTDPAAPGLVDLLVDATLLQRLIGDPTAVPPSWRPVLDEIATSRGRPLDDSPTDRFPHAALRRHVEFRDRTCTFTGCVAPAHGIDLDHTHDHARGGPTTADDLGPACRHDHGLKQRGWTLAQPEPGVFVWRSPLGREYRTRSDPLLPPPPPLLPVAEEDDPCCADPLDDLDRSGPLIVWRPATDDHDDEPRPPPHPATDLDEPPPF
;
A
#
# COMPACT_ATOMS: atom_id res chain seq x y z
N MET A 1 -14.43 3.16 1.60
CA MET A 1 -13.16 2.60 1.07
C MET A 1 -11.98 3.35 1.71
N HIS A 2 -10.84 2.72 1.96
CA HIS A 2 -9.64 3.42 2.45
C HIS A 2 -8.69 3.68 1.28
N VAL A 3 -8.34 4.95 1.04
CA VAL A 3 -7.37 5.36 0.01
C VAL A 3 -6.24 6.16 0.64
N GLN A 4 -5.01 5.85 0.26
CA GLN A 4 -3.80 6.60 0.61
C GLN A 4 -3.25 7.25 -0.64
N VAL A 5 -3.12 8.57 -0.66
CA VAL A 5 -2.80 9.31 -1.88
C VAL A 5 -1.80 10.44 -1.60
N PRO A 6 -0.75 10.60 -2.43
CA PRO A 6 0.13 11.76 -2.34
C PRO A 6 -0.59 13.07 -2.65
N LEU A 7 -0.24 14.12 -1.92
CA LEU A 7 -0.73 15.48 -2.16
C LEU A 7 -0.39 15.96 -3.57
N ALA A 8 0.83 15.69 -4.05
CA ALA A 8 1.26 16.04 -5.40
C ALA A 8 0.33 15.43 -6.46
N THR A 9 0.00 14.15 -6.28
CA THR A 9 -0.90 13.39 -7.16
C THR A 9 -2.31 13.97 -7.17
N LEU A 10 -2.87 14.29 -5.99
CA LEU A 10 -4.19 14.93 -5.91
C LEU A 10 -4.21 16.32 -6.53
N LEU A 11 -3.10 17.06 -6.45
CA LEU A 11 -2.95 18.38 -7.05
C LEU A 11 -2.59 18.33 -8.55
N GLY A 12 -2.44 17.15 -9.15
CA GLY A 12 -2.04 17.02 -10.56
C GLY A 12 -0.59 17.46 -10.83
N LEU A 13 0.27 17.52 -9.80
CA LEU A 13 1.68 17.90 -9.93
C LEU A 13 2.57 16.72 -10.36
N ASP A 14 2.09 15.49 -10.14
CA ASP A 14 2.69 14.25 -10.63
C ASP A 14 1.60 13.18 -10.84
N ASP A 15 1.99 12.07 -11.45
CA ASP A 15 1.15 10.87 -11.63
C ASP A 15 1.66 9.68 -10.81
N ARG A 16 2.20 9.95 -9.61
CA ARG A 16 2.53 8.86 -8.69
C ARG A 16 1.27 8.04 -8.39
N PRO A 17 1.38 6.70 -8.29
CA PRO A 17 0.24 5.88 -7.92
C PRO A 17 -0.20 6.21 -6.48
N ALA A 18 -1.49 6.10 -6.25
CA ALA A 18 -2.05 6.03 -4.91
C ALA A 18 -2.16 4.56 -4.49
N GLU A 19 -2.48 4.30 -3.22
CA GLU A 19 -2.60 2.94 -2.67
C GLU A 19 -3.99 2.72 -2.08
N LEU A 20 -4.56 1.55 -2.34
CA LEU A 20 -5.69 1.00 -1.59
C LEU A 20 -5.12 -0.07 -0.67
N PRO A 21 -5.05 0.10 0.66
CA PRO A 21 -4.30 -0.80 1.54
C PRO A 21 -4.68 -2.29 1.46
N THR A 22 -5.88 -2.61 0.98
CA THR A 22 -6.36 -3.99 0.80
C THR A 22 -6.25 -4.51 -0.63
N LEU A 23 -5.96 -3.64 -1.61
CA LEU A 23 -6.00 -3.97 -3.05
C LEU A 23 -4.69 -3.63 -3.80
N GLY A 24 -3.83 -2.78 -3.22
CA GLY A 24 -2.58 -2.34 -3.82
C GLY A 24 -2.69 -1.03 -4.61
N PRO A 25 -1.73 -0.76 -5.50
CA PRO A 25 -1.60 0.53 -6.15
C PRO A 25 -2.72 0.79 -7.16
N ILE A 26 -3.14 2.05 -7.26
CA ILE A 26 -4.10 2.54 -8.24
C ILE A 26 -3.54 3.75 -8.99
N PRO A 27 -3.92 3.95 -10.27
CA PRO A 27 -3.51 5.12 -11.04
C PRO A 27 -3.97 6.44 -10.41
N ALA A 28 -3.21 7.51 -10.66
CA ALA A 28 -3.49 8.86 -10.17
C ALA A 28 -4.91 9.35 -10.51
N SER A 29 -5.38 9.12 -11.73
CA SER A 29 -6.74 9.47 -12.18
C SER A 29 -7.81 8.80 -11.33
N ARG A 30 -7.69 7.49 -11.10
CA ARG A 30 -8.61 6.72 -10.25
C ARG A 30 -8.57 7.17 -8.80
N ALA A 31 -7.40 7.55 -8.30
CA ALA A 31 -7.26 8.10 -6.96
C ALA A 31 -8.06 9.41 -6.80
N ARG A 32 -7.94 10.34 -7.77
CA ARG A 32 -8.68 11.61 -7.78
C ARG A 32 -10.19 11.37 -7.77
N ASP A 33 -10.69 10.43 -8.57
CA ASP A 33 -12.11 10.07 -8.60
C ASP A 33 -12.60 9.49 -7.27
N LEU A 34 -11.83 8.57 -6.67
CA LEU A 34 -12.16 7.97 -5.38
C LEU A 34 -12.14 8.98 -4.23
N VAL A 35 -11.20 9.93 -4.24
CA VAL A 35 -11.16 11.01 -3.24
C VAL A 35 -12.33 11.97 -3.43
N ARG A 36 -12.68 12.32 -4.68
CA ARG A 36 -13.84 13.17 -5.00
C ARG A 36 -15.13 12.54 -4.47
N ALA A 37 -15.29 11.22 -4.59
CA ALA A 37 -16.44 10.50 -4.04
C ALA A 37 -16.45 10.39 -2.50
N GLN A 38 -15.34 10.72 -1.82
CA GLN A 38 -15.14 10.52 -0.38
C GLN A 38 -14.81 11.83 0.37
N LEU A 39 -15.23 12.99 -0.13
CA LEU A 39 -14.99 14.28 0.54
C LEU A 39 -15.60 14.35 1.96
N SER A 40 -16.71 13.66 2.20
CA SER A 40 -17.38 13.57 3.51
C SER A 40 -16.72 12.57 4.47
N ALA A 41 -15.77 11.77 4.00
CA ALA A 41 -15.06 10.82 4.84
C ALA A 41 -14.19 11.52 5.90
N PRO A 42 -13.84 10.81 6.99
CA PRO A 42 -12.67 11.13 7.79
C PRO A 42 -11.41 11.25 6.91
N TRP A 43 -10.66 12.33 7.10
CA TRP A 43 -9.37 12.51 6.45
C TRP A 43 -8.26 12.57 7.50
N ARG A 44 -7.15 11.94 7.17
CA ARG A 44 -5.91 11.98 7.93
C ARG A 44 -4.80 12.45 7.02
N PHE A 45 -3.71 12.89 7.61
CA PHE A 45 -2.51 13.20 6.87
C PHE A 45 -1.30 12.54 7.51
N ALA A 46 -0.31 12.25 6.67
CA ALA A 46 1.04 11.89 7.06
C ALA A 46 2.01 12.87 6.40
N LEU A 47 2.69 13.67 7.22
CA LEU A 47 3.79 14.52 6.81
C LEU A 47 5.06 13.68 6.79
N THR A 48 5.78 13.68 5.67
CA THR A 48 7.02 12.94 5.49
C THR A 48 8.23 13.86 5.35
N ASP A 49 9.41 13.32 5.65
CA ASP A 49 10.68 13.92 5.24
C ASP A 49 10.98 13.67 3.76
N THR A 50 12.14 14.11 3.30
CA THR A 50 12.62 13.98 1.92
C THR A 50 12.87 12.53 1.50
N GLU A 51 13.06 11.62 2.46
CA GLU A 51 13.21 10.19 2.22
C GLU A 51 11.85 9.45 2.28
N GLY A 52 10.74 10.19 2.41
CA GLY A 52 9.40 9.64 2.46
C GLY A 52 9.04 8.99 3.80
N ARG A 53 9.83 9.19 4.85
CA ARG A 53 9.59 8.61 6.17
C ARG A 53 8.66 9.50 6.97
N LEU A 54 7.81 8.87 7.79
CA LEU A 54 6.83 9.56 8.60
C LEU A 54 7.49 10.48 9.63
N VAL A 55 7.21 11.78 9.54
CA VAL A 55 7.60 12.78 10.55
C VAL A 55 6.45 13.02 11.53
N ARG A 56 5.22 13.17 11.00
CA ARG A 56 4.06 13.54 11.80
C ARG A 56 2.77 13.10 11.14
N ALA A 57 1.83 12.59 11.93
CA ALA A 57 0.49 12.23 11.45
C ALA A 57 -0.59 13.01 12.20
N GLY A 58 -1.72 13.22 11.54
CA GLY A 58 -2.86 13.91 12.16
C GLY A 58 -4.18 13.66 11.44
N THR A 59 -5.20 14.38 11.88
CA THR A 59 -6.52 14.40 11.22
C THR A 59 -6.72 15.76 10.56
N LEU A 60 -7.53 15.79 9.51
CA LEU A 60 -7.92 17.03 8.84
C LEU A 60 -9.39 17.30 9.11
N ARG A 61 -9.73 18.56 9.35
CA ARG A 61 -11.11 19.07 9.39
C ARG A 61 -11.48 19.79 8.10
N ARG A 62 -10.51 20.44 7.45
CA ARG A 62 -10.68 21.13 6.17
C ARG A 62 -10.62 20.14 5.02
N ARG A 63 -11.32 20.46 3.92
CA ARG A 63 -11.41 19.67 2.70
C ARG A 63 -11.35 20.60 1.49
N PRO A 64 -10.76 20.16 0.36
CA PRO A 64 -10.95 20.85 -0.91
C PRO A 64 -12.41 20.70 -1.40
N THR A 65 -12.81 21.53 -2.36
CA THR A 65 -14.11 21.42 -3.02
C THR A 65 -14.07 20.39 -4.16
N VAL A 66 -15.25 19.93 -4.58
CA VAL A 66 -15.39 19.03 -5.75
C VAL A 66 -14.82 19.70 -7.00
N ASP A 67 -15.12 20.98 -7.20
CA ASP A 67 -14.70 21.76 -8.37
C ASP A 67 -13.18 21.86 -8.46
N ASP A 68 -12.50 22.13 -7.34
CA ASP A 68 -11.04 22.22 -7.31
C ASP A 68 -10.38 20.86 -7.59
N LEU A 69 -11.01 19.75 -7.21
CA LEU A 69 -10.57 18.40 -7.58
C LEU A 69 -10.91 18.03 -9.04
N ALA A 70 -11.85 18.70 -9.68
CA ALA A 70 -12.23 18.48 -11.08
C ALA A 70 -11.30 19.24 -12.04
N CYS A 71 -11.04 20.53 -11.77
CA CYS A 71 -10.16 21.37 -12.57
C CYS A 71 -8.74 20.79 -12.73
N LEU A 72 -8.23 20.11 -11.69
CA LEU A 72 -6.89 19.50 -11.69
C LEU A 72 -6.83 18.18 -12.49
N ALA A 73 -7.96 17.52 -12.73
CA ALA A 73 -8.02 16.31 -13.54
C ALA A 73 -7.95 16.65 -15.05
N GLU A 74 -8.62 17.72 -15.47
CA GLU A 74 -8.67 18.14 -16.88
C GLU A 74 -7.33 18.70 -17.38
N THR A 75 -6.56 19.36 -16.51
CA THR A 75 -5.23 19.89 -16.86
C THR A 75 -4.16 18.79 -17.00
N ALA A 76 -4.32 17.67 -16.30
CA ALA A 76 -3.38 16.54 -16.37
C ALA A 76 -3.55 15.72 -17.66
N ASP A 77 -4.79 15.50 -18.11
CA ASP A 77 -5.06 14.75 -19.36
C ASP A 77 -4.52 15.48 -20.61
N THR A 78 -4.44 16.81 -20.58
CA THR A 78 -3.96 17.63 -21.71
C THR A 78 -2.44 17.59 -21.91
N GLN A 79 -1.66 17.09 -20.93
CA GLN A 79 -0.20 16.94 -21.03
C GLN A 79 0.27 15.53 -21.43
N SER A 80 -0.65 14.59 -21.62
CA SER A 80 -0.32 13.30 -22.23
C SER A 80 -0.17 13.47 -23.75
N VAL A 81 1.08 13.47 -24.23
CA VAL A 81 1.38 13.46 -25.66
C VAL A 81 1.02 12.08 -26.22
N ASP A 82 0.14 12.11 -27.21
CA ASP A 82 -0.47 10.98 -27.91
C ASP A 82 0.60 9.98 -28.38
N THR A 83 0.75 8.86 -27.66
CA THR A 83 1.50 7.70 -28.13
C THR A 83 0.61 6.47 -28.04
N GLY A 84 -0.04 6.15 -29.15
CA GLY A 84 -0.55 4.81 -29.46
C GLY A 84 -1.76 4.34 -28.64
N THR A 85 -2.89 4.21 -29.34
CA THR A 85 -4.14 3.63 -28.86
C THR A 85 -3.96 2.21 -28.29
N GLY A 86 -3.71 2.11 -26.99
CA GLY A 86 -3.91 0.91 -26.18
C GLY A 86 -5.10 1.11 -25.27
N ALA A 87 -6.23 0.45 -25.56
CA ALA A 87 -7.42 0.52 -24.73
C ALA A 87 -7.09 0.08 -23.29
N ALA A 88 -7.05 1.04 -22.36
CA ALA A 88 -6.92 0.76 -20.95
C ALA A 88 -8.12 -0.11 -20.52
N SER A 89 -7.87 -1.40 -20.30
CA SER A 89 -8.84 -2.32 -19.72
C SER A 89 -9.31 -1.75 -18.39
N GLN A 90 -10.53 -1.23 -18.39
CA GLN A 90 -11.21 -0.76 -17.19
C GLN A 90 -11.64 -2.00 -16.41
N THR A 91 -10.77 -2.50 -15.53
CA THR A 91 -11.20 -3.49 -14.54
C THR A 91 -12.31 -2.85 -13.70
N PRO A 92 -13.53 -3.43 -13.64
CA PRO A 92 -14.61 -2.87 -12.86
C PRO A 92 -14.20 -2.87 -11.39
N VAL A 93 -14.26 -1.71 -10.75
CA VAL A 93 -14.19 -1.64 -9.27
C VAL A 93 -15.43 -2.36 -8.75
N PRO A 94 -15.29 -3.36 -7.84
CA PRO A 94 -16.46 -3.98 -7.25
C PRO A 94 -17.31 -2.91 -6.55
N PRO A 95 -18.65 -3.02 -6.58
CA PRO A 95 -19.52 -2.02 -5.98
C PRO A 95 -19.15 -1.80 -4.51
N THR A 96 -18.81 -0.56 -4.19
CA THR A 96 -18.51 -0.12 -2.82
C THR A 96 -19.75 -0.30 -1.95
N ASP A 97 -19.63 -0.99 -0.82
CA ASP A 97 -20.66 -1.01 0.21
C ASP A 97 -20.92 0.43 0.70
N PRO A 98 -22.12 1.00 0.51
CA PRO A 98 -22.44 2.36 0.90
C PRO A 98 -22.43 2.57 2.43
N ALA A 99 -22.34 1.50 3.24
CA ALA A 99 -22.39 1.57 4.70
C ALA A 99 -21.02 1.75 5.38
N ALA A 100 -19.91 1.42 4.72
CA ALA A 100 -18.58 1.59 5.32
C ALA A 100 -18.09 3.03 5.12
N PRO A 101 -17.91 3.85 6.18
CA PRO A 101 -17.39 5.19 6.03
C PRO A 101 -16.03 5.13 5.34
N GLY A 102 -15.86 5.90 4.27
CA GLY A 102 -14.57 6.03 3.60
C GLY A 102 -13.48 6.52 4.55
N LEU A 103 -12.22 6.39 4.14
CA LEU A 103 -11.09 6.99 4.84
C LEU A 103 -10.09 7.48 3.79
N VAL A 104 -9.70 8.75 3.90
CA VAL A 104 -8.68 9.33 3.01
C VAL A 104 -7.44 9.65 3.84
N ASP A 105 -6.32 9.05 3.45
CA ASP A 105 -5.01 9.36 3.98
C ASP A 105 -4.24 10.20 2.95
N LEU A 106 -3.97 11.44 3.30
CA LEU A 106 -3.19 12.36 2.47
C LEU A 106 -1.70 12.27 2.84
N LEU A 107 -0.86 11.83 1.90
CA LEU A 107 0.59 11.77 2.10
C LEU A 107 1.22 13.07 1.62
N VAL A 108 1.93 13.75 2.52
CA VAL A 108 2.39 15.13 2.31
C VAL A 108 3.90 15.18 2.51
N ASP A 109 4.63 15.43 1.43
CA ASP A 109 6.05 15.75 1.52
C ASP A 109 6.24 17.14 2.17
N ALA A 110 7.15 17.22 3.15
CA ALA A 110 7.37 18.47 3.89
C ALA A 110 7.91 19.60 3.01
N THR A 111 8.78 19.29 2.04
CA THR A 111 9.34 20.28 1.12
C THR A 111 8.28 20.81 0.16
N LEU A 112 7.41 19.93 -0.36
CA LEU A 112 6.24 20.32 -1.15
C LEU A 112 5.31 21.22 -0.35
N LEU A 113 4.96 20.84 0.89
CA LEU A 113 4.08 21.63 1.75
C LEU A 113 4.63 23.05 1.95
N GLN A 114 5.91 23.20 2.28
CA GLN A 114 6.54 24.51 2.46
C GLN A 114 6.47 25.36 1.19
N ARG A 115 6.70 24.75 0.02
CA ARG A 115 6.64 25.42 -1.28
C ARG A 115 5.23 25.95 -1.57
N LEU A 116 4.21 25.13 -1.37
CA LEU A 116 2.81 25.50 -1.63
C LEU A 116 2.27 26.55 -0.66
N ILE A 117 2.79 26.61 0.58
CA ILE A 117 2.47 27.68 1.53
C ILE A 117 3.12 29.00 1.09
N GLY A 118 4.34 28.94 0.54
CA GLY A 118 5.09 30.09 0.06
C GLY A 118 4.57 30.69 -1.23
N ASP A 119 3.93 29.89 -2.09
CA ASP A 119 3.23 30.33 -3.31
C ASP A 119 1.73 29.96 -3.27
N PRO A 120 0.89 30.85 -2.73
CA PRO A 120 -0.56 30.65 -2.66
C PRO A 120 -1.25 30.48 -4.01
N THR A 121 -0.62 30.87 -5.11
CA THR A 121 -1.22 30.80 -6.45
C THR A 121 -0.98 29.44 -7.12
N ALA A 122 -0.10 28.62 -6.55
CA ALA A 122 0.23 27.29 -7.05
C ALA A 122 -0.86 26.23 -6.77
N VAL A 123 -1.89 26.55 -5.98
CA VAL A 123 -2.99 25.64 -5.68
C VAL A 123 -4.36 26.32 -5.81
N PRO A 124 -5.42 25.56 -6.12
CA PRO A 124 -6.76 26.10 -6.08
C PRO A 124 -7.15 26.65 -4.69
N PRO A 125 -8.02 27.69 -4.59
CA PRO A 125 -8.30 28.38 -3.34
C PRO A 125 -8.80 27.48 -2.20
N SER A 126 -9.56 26.41 -2.47
CA SER A 126 -10.07 25.54 -1.41
C SER A 126 -9.01 24.67 -0.75
N TRP A 127 -7.82 24.53 -1.36
CA TRP A 127 -6.70 23.80 -0.78
C TRP A 127 -5.98 24.60 0.32
N ARG A 128 -6.04 25.93 0.27
CA ARG A 128 -5.32 26.78 1.25
C ARG A 128 -5.63 26.43 2.71
N PRO A 129 -6.90 26.35 3.15
CA PRO A 129 -7.22 25.97 4.53
C PRO A 129 -6.72 24.56 4.91
N VAL A 130 -6.63 23.64 3.95
CA VAL A 130 -6.12 22.28 4.18
C VAL A 130 -4.62 22.32 4.45
N LEU A 131 -3.86 23.02 3.60
CA LEU A 131 -2.41 23.17 3.75
C LEU A 131 -2.05 23.91 5.04
N ASP A 132 -2.77 24.99 5.36
CA ASP A 132 -2.56 25.76 6.59
C ASP A 132 -2.87 24.90 7.85
N GLU A 133 -3.89 24.03 7.82
CA GLU A 133 -4.18 23.09 8.91
C GLU A 133 -3.05 22.07 9.10
N ILE A 134 -2.48 21.53 8.01
CA ILE A 134 -1.34 20.61 8.08
C ILE A 134 -0.11 21.32 8.65
N ALA A 135 0.17 22.54 8.18
CA ALA A 135 1.33 23.33 8.59
C ALA A 135 1.31 23.71 10.08
N THR A 136 0.13 24.06 10.59
CA THR A 136 -0.04 24.59 11.95
C THR A 136 -0.34 23.52 13.00
N SER A 137 -0.74 22.31 12.57
CA SER A 137 -1.01 21.22 13.51
C SER A 137 0.25 20.81 14.27
N ARG A 138 0.16 20.72 15.61
CA ARG A 138 1.32 20.41 16.48
C ARG A 138 1.34 19.00 17.07
N GLY A 139 0.27 18.22 16.89
CA GLY A 139 0.16 16.86 17.40
C GLY A 139 0.10 16.76 18.94
N ARG A 140 -0.36 15.61 19.44
CA ARG A 140 -0.12 15.19 20.83
C ARG A 140 1.20 14.43 20.85
N PRO A 141 2.05 14.55 21.90
CA PRO A 141 3.18 13.64 22.06
C PRO A 141 2.73 12.18 21.97
N LEU A 142 3.57 11.32 21.40
CA LEU A 142 3.17 9.93 21.11
C LEU A 142 3.21 9.04 22.35
N ASP A 143 4.16 9.29 23.25
CA ASP A 143 4.48 8.39 24.37
C ASP A 143 4.14 9.00 25.73
N ASP A 144 3.11 9.86 25.80
CA ASP A 144 2.72 10.58 27.02
C ASP A 144 1.75 9.80 27.92
N SER A 145 1.44 8.55 27.60
CA SER A 145 0.62 7.66 28.43
C SER A 145 1.08 6.19 28.33
N PRO A 146 2.35 5.88 28.63
CA PRO A 146 2.94 4.57 28.36
C PRO A 146 2.38 3.43 29.24
N THR A 147 1.70 3.76 30.34
CA THR A 147 1.10 2.78 31.25
C THR A 147 -0.29 2.31 30.80
N ASP A 148 -0.95 3.08 29.94
CA ASP A 148 -2.30 2.73 29.46
C ASP A 148 -2.24 1.47 28.63
N ARG A 149 -3.23 0.58 28.74
CA ARG A 149 -3.26 -0.65 27.92
C ARG A 149 -3.44 -0.38 26.44
N PHE A 150 -4.22 0.63 26.09
CA PHE A 150 -4.58 0.92 24.71
C PHE A 150 -3.98 2.24 24.26
N PRO A 151 -3.42 2.33 23.05
CA PRO A 151 -2.88 3.57 22.53
C PRO A 151 -4.00 4.57 22.30
N HIS A 152 -3.76 5.81 22.67
CA HIS A 152 -4.61 6.93 22.28
C HIS A 152 -4.58 7.15 20.76
N ALA A 153 -5.56 7.92 20.26
CA ALA A 153 -5.77 8.07 18.82
C ALA A 153 -4.59 8.69 18.05
N ALA A 154 -3.69 9.45 18.68
CA ALA A 154 -2.52 10.02 18.01
C ALA A 154 -1.40 8.96 17.84
N LEU A 155 -1.07 8.23 18.90
CA LEU A 155 -0.13 7.11 18.86
C LEU A 155 -0.60 6.01 17.92
N ARG A 156 -1.88 5.62 18.02
CA ARG A 156 -2.47 4.61 17.11
C ARG A 156 -2.29 5.00 15.65
N ARG A 157 -2.63 6.24 15.29
CA ARG A 157 -2.50 6.74 13.91
C ARG A 157 -1.04 6.78 13.45
N HIS A 158 -0.12 7.16 14.33
CA HIS A 158 1.31 7.14 14.01
C HIS A 158 1.78 5.74 13.65
N VAL A 159 1.46 4.73 14.47
CA VAL A 159 1.82 3.34 14.23
C VAL A 159 1.13 2.80 12.96
N GLU A 160 -0.15 3.12 12.74
CA GLU A 160 -0.86 2.72 11.51
C GLU A 160 -0.20 3.27 10.24
N PHE A 161 0.25 4.53 10.24
CA PHE A 161 0.98 5.10 9.10
C PHE A 161 2.39 4.53 8.96
N ARG A 162 3.10 4.32 10.07
CA ARG A 162 4.46 3.80 10.05
C ARG A 162 4.51 2.38 9.47
N ASP A 163 3.60 1.51 9.91
CA ASP A 163 3.71 0.08 9.65
C ASP A 163 2.78 -0.39 8.53
N ARG A 164 1.68 0.32 8.25
CA ARG A 164 0.72 0.14 7.12
C ARG A 164 -0.03 -1.19 7.08
N THR A 165 0.63 -2.31 7.36
CA THR A 165 0.07 -3.67 7.41
C THR A 165 0.51 -4.39 8.69
N CYS A 166 -0.02 -5.59 8.89
CA CYS A 166 0.47 -6.51 9.90
C CYS A 166 1.99 -6.70 9.77
N THR A 167 2.67 -6.74 10.92
CA THR A 167 4.13 -6.82 11.01
C THR A 167 4.66 -8.23 10.81
N PHE A 168 3.80 -9.25 10.82
CA PHE A 168 4.19 -10.62 10.53
C PHE A 168 4.63 -10.77 9.07
N THR A 169 5.62 -11.64 8.84
CA THR A 169 6.23 -11.81 7.51
C THR A 169 5.21 -12.25 6.47
N GLY A 170 5.09 -11.47 5.38
CA GLY A 170 4.19 -11.75 4.26
C GLY A 170 2.70 -11.44 4.50
N CYS A 171 2.31 -10.98 5.70
CA CYS A 171 0.91 -10.65 5.97
C CYS A 171 0.56 -9.24 5.46
N VAL A 172 -0.51 -9.16 4.66
CA VAL A 172 -0.99 -7.91 4.05
C VAL A 172 -2.24 -7.33 4.73
N ALA A 173 -2.61 -7.86 5.91
CA ALA A 173 -3.74 -7.32 6.65
C ALA A 173 -3.49 -5.83 6.98
N PRO A 174 -4.39 -4.90 6.61
CA PRO A 174 -4.14 -3.47 6.80
C PRO A 174 -4.06 -3.14 8.29
N ALA A 175 -3.13 -2.26 8.66
CA ALA A 175 -2.99 -1.80 10.05
C ALA A 175 -4.26 -1.09 10.55
N HIS A 176 -4.99 -0.46 9.63
CA HIS A 176 -6.29 0.09 9.93
C HIS A 176 -7.32 -1.02 10.20
N GLY A 177 -7.90 -1.02 11.38
CA GLY A 177 -8.94 -1.99 11.79
C GLY A 177 -8.42 -3.25 12.49
N ILE A 178 -7.09 -3.43 12.61
CA ILE A 178 -6.50 -4.49 13.45
C ILE A 178 -5.96 -3.93 14.77
N ASP A 179 -5.66 -4.82 15.70
CA ASP A 179 -5.10 -4.47 17.00
C ASP A 179 -3.63 -4.06 16.85
N LEU A 180 -3.20 -3.14 17.70
CA LEU A 180 -1.78 -2.83 17.88
C LEU A 180 -1.28 -3.69 19.04
N ASP A 181 -0.38 -4.60 18.71
CA ASP A 181 0.17 -5.57 19.62
C ASP A 181 1.47 -5.04 20.23
N HIS A 182 1.62 -5.27 21.53
CA HIS A 182 2.84 -4.92 22.24
C HIS A 182 3.91 -5.97 21.96
N THR A 183 5.11 -5.51 21.62
CA THR A 183 6.29 -6.36 21.50
C THR A 183 6.62 -6.97 22.86
N HIS A 184 6.71 -6.13 23.89
CA HIS A 184 6.76 -6.58 25.27
C HIS A 184 5.34 -6.73 25.84
N ASP A 185 4.99 -7.91 26.34
CA ASP A 185 3.64 -8.15 26.86
C ASP A 185 3.24 -7.08 27.90
N HIS A 186 2.17 -6.32 27.61
CA HIS A 186 1.66 -5.27 28.48
C HIS A 186 1.31 -5.82 29.88
N ALA A 187 0.78 -7.05 29.95
CA ALA A 187 0.48 -7.70 31.23
C ALA A 187 1.74 -7.99 32.08
N ARG A 188 2.92 -7.96 31.46
CA ARG A 188 4.24 -8.10 32.10
C ARG A 188 4.98 -6.77 32.22
N GLY A 189 4.31 -5.65 32.00
CA GLY A 189 4.87 -4.30 32.13
C GLY A 189 5.43 -3.71 30.84
N GLY A 190 5.12 -4.28 29.67
CA GLY A 190 5.44 -3.66 28.38
C GLY A 190 4.77 -2.28 28.22
N PRO A 191 5.47 -1.26 27.73
CA PRO A 191 4.95 0.10 27.62
C PRO A 191 4.10 0.29 26.36
N THR A 192 3.06 1.11 26.43
CA THR A 192 2.29 1.53 25.25
C THR A 192 2.95 2.74 24.60
N THR A 193 3.99 2.46 23.82
CA THR A 193 4.81 3.48 23.14
C THR A 193 4.98 3.17 21.67
N ALA A 194 5.36 4.16 20.87
CA ALA A 194 5.57 3.99 19.45
C ALA A 194 6.59 2.89 19.15
N ASP A 195 7.62 2.75 19.97
CA ASP A 195 8.72 1.79 19.81
C ASP A 195 8.45 0.38 20.37
N ASP A 196 7.31 0.16 21.04
CA ASP A 196 6.89 -1.16 21.52
C ASP A 196 5.63 -1.69 20.81
N LEU A 197 4.86 -0.82 20.15
CA LEU A 197 3.66 -1.20 19.42
C LEU A 197 3.97 -1.54 17.95
N GLY A 198 3.21 -2.50 17.42
CA GLY A 198 3.12 -2.79 15.99
C GLY A 198 1.76 -3.41 15.62
N PRO A 199 1.24 -3.20 14.39
CA PRO A 199 0.03 -3.88 13.96
C PRO A 199 0.25 -5.40 13.90
N ALA A 200 -0.65 -6.16 14.52
CA ALA A 200 -0.69 -7.61 14.38
C ALA A 200 -2.15 -8.07 14.28
N CYS A 201 -2.48 -8.81 13.21
CA CYS A 201 -3.82 -9.35 13.08
C CYS A 201 -4.05 -10.44 14.14
N ARG A 202 -5.32 -10.76 14.44
CA ARG A 202 -5.64 -11.77 15.48
C ARG A 202 -5.01 -13.14 15.21
N HIS A 203 -4.86 -13.51 13.94
CA HIS A 203 -4.20 -14.76 13.55
C HIS A 203 -2.70 -14.71 13.93
N ASP A 204 -2.00 -13.66 13.50
CA ASP A 204 -0.55 -13.55 13.65
C ASP A 204 -0.12 -13.22 15.08
N HIS A 205 -0.87 -12.38 15.82
CA HIS A 205 -0.55 -12.18 17.25
C HIS A 205 -0.61 -13.51 18.00
N GLY A 206 -1.55 -14.39 17.61
CA GLY A 206 -1.78 -15.68 18.26
C GLY A 206 -0.58 -16.61 18.15
N LEU A 207 0.32 -16.37 17.20
CA LEU A 207 1.54 -17.15 17.00
C LEU A 207 2.52 -17.01 18.18
N LYS A 208 2.48 -15.90 18.94
CA LYS A 208 3.28 -15.74 20.16
C LYS A 208 2.96 -16.80 21.22
N GLN A 209 1.70 -17.27 21.25
CA GLN A 209 1.26 -18.36 22.13
C GLN A 209 1.62 -19.75 21.59
N ARG A 210 2.18 -19.83 20.37
CA ARG A 210 2.52 -21.07 19.65
C ARG A 210 4.03 -21.18 19.40
N GLY A 211 4.83 -20.56 20.27
CA GLY A 211 6.29 -20.66 20.26
C GLY A 211 7.02 -19.67 19.34
N TRP A 212 6.30 -18.76 18.68
CA TRP A 212 6.96 -17.63 18.00
C TRP A 212 7.35 -16.56 19.01
N THR A 213 8.44 -15.86 18.75
CA THR A 213 8.81 -14.66 19.53
C THR A 213 8.95 -13.45 18.63
N LEU A 214 8.73 -12.27 19.21
CA LEU A 214 8.82 -10.99 18.52
C LEU A 214 9.81 -10.11 19.26
N ALA A 215 10.69 -9.44 18.53
CA ALA A 215 11.49 -8.33 19.00
C ALA A 215 11.32 -7.13 18.08
N GLN A 216 11.48 -5.93 18.63
CA GLN A 216 11.42 -4.66 17.90
C GLN A 216 12.69 -3.88 18.19
N PRO A 217 13.81 -4.18 17.50
CA PRO A 217 15.11 -3.54 17.79
C PRO A 217 15.13 -2.04 17.53
N GLU A 218 14.30 -1.57 16.60
CA GLU A 218 14.10 -0.16 16.28
C GLU A 218 12.60 0.09 16.05
N PRO A 219 12.09 1.31 16.28
CA PRO A 219 10.70 1.63 15.97
C PRO A 219 10.35 1.28 14.52
N GLY A 220 9.34 0.42 14.34
CA GLY A 220 8.88 -0.04 13.02
C GLY A 220 9.75 -1.10 12.35
N VAL A 221 10.79 -1.61 13.03
CA VAL A 221 11.56 -2.79 12.59
C VAL A 221 11.21 -3.95 13.50
N PHE A 222 10.67 -5.01 12.95
CA PHE A 222 10.24 -6.18 13.70
C PHE A 222 11.06 -7.40 13.31
N VAL A 223 11.38 -8.25 14.29
CA VAL A 223 12.10 -9.50 14.11
C VAL A 223 11.25 -10.61 14.72
N TRP A 224 10.57 -11.35 13.86
CA TRP A 224 9.83 -12.54 14.25
C TRP A 224 10.76 -13.75 14.23
N ARG A 225 10.80 -14.52 15.31
CA ARG A 225 11.55 -15.78 15.38
C ARG A 225 10.58 -16.94 15.44
N SER A 226 10.74 -17.87 14.50
CA SER A 226 9.96 -19.11 14.49
C SER A 226 10.38 -20.06 15.62
N PRO A 227 9.53 -21.04 15.98
CA PRO A 227 9.87 -22.07 16.97
C PRO A 227 11.14 -22.87 16.62
N LEU A 228 11.48 -22.95 15.32
CA LEU A 228 12.69 -23.61 14.83
C LEU A 228 13.93 -22.70 14.77
N GLY A 229 13.83 -21.46 15.28
CA GLY A 229 14.94 -20.51 15.37
C GLY A 229 15.19 -19.67 14.13
N ARG A 230 14.42 -19.82 13.04
CA ARG A 230 14.54 -18.92 11.87
C ARG A 230 14.03 -17.52 12.19
N GLU A 231 14.76 -16.52 11.73
CA GLU A 231 14.45 -15.11 11.92
C GLU A 231 13.86 -14.50 10.64
N TYR A 232 12.82 -13.69 10.81
CA TYR A 232 12.19 -12.92 9.74
C TYR A 232 12.16 -11.46 10.17
N ARG A 233 12.93 -10.64 9.47
CA ARG A 233 12.94 -9.19 9.68
C ARG A 233 11.93 -8.54 8.76
N THR A 234 11.04 -7.72 9.32
CA THR A 234 10.06 -6.93 8.58
C THR A 234 10.21 -5.46 8.90
N ARG A 235 10.00 -4.62 7.89
CA ARG A 235 9.95 -3.16 7.97
C ARG A 235 9.05 -2.67 6.86
N SER A 236 8.21 -1.68 7.13
CA SER A 236 7.47 -1.01 6.07
C SER A 236 8.36 -0.08 5.26
N ASP A 237 8.14 -0.04 3.93
CA ASP A 237 8.74 0.96 3.06
C ASP A 237 8.32 2.37 3.45
N PRO A 238 9.10 3.40 3.04
CA PRO A 238 8.68 4.79 3.17
C PRO A 238 7.27 5.00 2.58
N LEU A 239 6.52 5.94 3.17
CA LEU A 239 5.17 6.28 2.71
C LEU A 239 5.18 6.87 1.30
N LEU A 240 6.21 7.65 1.00
CA LEU A 240 6.49 8.20 -0.33
C LEU A 240 7.86 7.71 -0.77
N PRO A 241 7.98 6.48 -1.31
CA PRO A 241 9.28 6.00 -1.75
C PRO A 241 9.83 6.94 -2.84
N PRO A 242 11.16 7.17 -2.86
CA PRO A 242 11.77 7.89 -3.96
C PRO A 242 11.41 7.18 -5.28
N PRO A 243 11.26 7.93 -6.39
CA PRO A 243 11.03 7.30 -7.68
C PRO A 243 12.15 6.28 -7.92
N PRO A 244 11.84 5.09 -8.47
CA PRO A 244 12.88 4.13 -8.79
C PRO A 244 13.94 4.83 -9.64
N PRO A 245 15.24 4.54 -9.43
CA PRO A 245 16.26 5.06 -10.32
C PRO A 245 15.86 4.70 -11.75
N LEU A 246 15.95 5.67 -12.65
CA LEU A 246 15.80 5.38 -14.06
C LEU A 246 16.83 4.29 -14.36
N LEU A 247 16.35 3.09 -14.66
CA LEU A 247 17.22 2.10 -15.27
C LEU A 247 17.79 2.81 -16.50
N PRO A 248 19.12 2.76 -16.72
CA PRO A 248 19.65 3.24 -17.98
C PRO A 248 18.80 2.57 -19.05
N VAL A 249 18.16 3.37 -19.89
CA VAL A 249 17.63 2.85 -21.14
C VAL A 249 18.85 2.17 -21.74
N ALA A 250 18.86 0.83 -21.74
CA ALA A 250 19.86 0.13 -22.50
C ALA A 250 19.73 0.80 -23.88
N GLU A 251 20.79 1.44 -24.35
CA GLU A 251 20.82 1.84 -25.75
C GLU A 251 20.48 0.56 -26.47
N GLU A 252 19.25 0.49 -26.98
CA GLU A 252 18.84 -0.58 -27.83
C GLU A 252 19.74 -0.36 -29.05
N ASP A 253 20.89 -1.03 -29.06
CA ASP A 253 21.41 -1.61 -30.28
C ASP A 253 20.27 -2.52 -30.77
N ASP A 254 19.23 -1.90 -31.34
CA ASP A 254 17.96 -2.51 -31.65
C ASP A 254 18.25 -3.59 -32.69
N PRO A 255 18.31 -4.87 -32.29
CA PRO A 255 18.52 -5.94 -33.23
C PRO A 255 17.25 -6.15 -34.06
N CYS A 256 16.13 -5.48 -33.76
CA CYS A 256 14.91 -5.55 -34.57
C CYS A 256 15.04 -4.76 -35.88
N CYS A 257 16.00 -3.83 -35.97
CA CYS A 257 16.37 -3.17 -37.23
C CYS A 257 17.47 -3.93 -38.00
N ALA A 258 18.07 -4.97 -37.40
CA ALA A 258 18.80 -5.97 -38.16
C ALA A 258 17.76 -6.95 -38.72
N ASP A 259 17.53 -6.91 -40.03
CA ASP A 259 16.55 -7.73 -40.72
C ASP A 259 16.71 -9.22 -40.32
N PRO A 260 15.81 -9.80 -39.52
CA PRO A 260 15.96 -11.18 -39.01
C PRO A 260 15.72 -12.23 -40.10
N LEU A 261 15.38 -11.81 -41.32
CA LEU A 261 15.01 -12.69 -42.42
C LEU A 261 16.20 -13.11 -43.30
N ASP A 262 17.37 -12.49 -43.16
CA ASP A 262 18.55 -12.84 -43.98
C ASP A 262 19.34 -14.05 -43.44
N ASP A 263 19.06 -14.50 -42.20
CA ASP A 263 19.78 -15.62 -41.55
C ASP A 263 18.97 -16.92 -41.40
N LEU A 264 17.79 -17.02 -42.02
CA LEU A 264 16.93 -18.22 -41.91
C LEU A 264 17.18 -19.32 -42.96
N ASP A 265 18.27 -19.27 -43.76
CA ASP A 265 18.64 -20.36 -44.68
C ASP A 265 19.69 -21.35 -44.16
N ARG A 266 19.73 -21.68 -42.85
CA ARG A 266 20.55 -22.81 -42.37
C ARG A 266 19.85 -23.66 -41.30
N SER A 267 18.94 -24.50 -41.77
CA SER A 267 18.78 -25.90 -41.33
C SER A 267 18.84 -26.17 -39.81
N GLY A 268 17.86 -25.68 -39.06
CA GLY A 268 17.54 -26.12 -37.69
C GLY A 268 16.03 -26.34 -37.53
N PRO A 269 15.57 -27.29 -36.69
CA PRO A 269 14.14 -27.58 -36.58
C PRO A 269 13.44 -26.46 -35.82
N LEU A 270 12.55 -25.74 -36.51
CA LEU A 270 11.60 -24.82 -35.90
C LEU A 270 10.72 -25.59 -34.90
N ILE A 271 10.72 -25.15 -33.63
CA ILE A 271 9.72 -25.58 -32.66
C ILE A 271 8.40 -24.94 -33.08
N VAL A 272 7.62 -25.67 -33.88
CA VAL A 272 6.25 -25.28 -34.22
C VAL A 272 5.36 -25.69 -33.05
N TRP A 273 4.84 -24.71 -32.31
CA TRP A 273 3.73 -24.94 -31.40
C TRP A 273 2.53 -25.39 -32.23
N ARG A 274 2.21 -26.69 -32.18
CA ARG A 274 0.96 -27.22 -32.72
C ARG A 274 -0.11 -27.08 -31.62
N PRO A 275 -1.24 -26.39 -31.88
CA PRO A 275 -2.38 -26.52 -30.99
C PRO A 275 -2.76 -28.01 -30.91
N ALA A 276 -3.00 -28.49 -29.69
CA ALA A 276 -3.45 -29.85 -29.47
C ALA A 276 -4.75 -30.07 -30.25
N THR A 277 -4.72 -30.97 -31.24
CA THR A 277 -5.95 -31.50 -31.81
C THR A 277 -6.56 -32.42 -30.77
N ASP A 278 -7.82 -32.15 -30.42
CA ASP A 278 -8.68 -33.04 -29.64
C ASP A 278 -8.73 -34.42 -30.30
N ASP A 279 -7.94 -35.35 -29.78
CA ASP A 279 -8.04 -36.79 -30.03
C ASP A 279 -7.73 -37.49 -28.70
N HIS A 280 -8.68 -37.46 -27.76
CA HIS A 280 -8.69 -38.30 -26.55
C HIS A 280 -10.13 -38.77 -26.25
N ASP A 281 -10.66 -39.61 -27.14
CA ASP A 281 -11.78 -40.50 -26.84
C ASP A 281 -11.37 -41.93 -27.23
N ASP A 282 -10.55 -42.61 -26.40
CA ASP A 282 -10.60 -44.08 -26.22
C ASP A 282 -9.65 -44.65 -25.14
N GLU A 283 -9.54 -44.03 -23.94
CA GLU A 283 -8.87 -44.70 -22.80
C GLU A 283 -9.86 -45.13 -21.72
N PRO A 284 -9.94 -46.43 -21.35
CA PRO A 284 -10.88 -46.90 -20.36
C PRO A 284 -10.52 -46.38 -18.96
N ARG A 285 -11.51 -45.77 -18.31
CA ARG A 285 -11.41 -45.18 -16.98
C ARG A 285 -10.90 -46.20 -15.94
N PRO A 286 -9.90 -45.86 -15.10
CA PRO A 286 -9.43 -46.75 -14.04
C PRO A 286 -10.53 -46.97 -12.99
N PRO A 287 -10.56 -48.15 -12.33
CA PRO A 287 -11.58 -48.46 -11.34
C PRO A 287 -11.48 -47.53 -10.12
N PRO A 288 -12.61 -47.21 -9.47
CA PRO A 288 -12.62 -46.32 -8.32
C PRO A 288 -11.84 -46.95 -7.14
N HIS A 289 -11.07 -46.10 -6.44
CA HIS A 289 -10.40 -46.49 -5.21
C HIS A 289 -11.43 -46.87 -4.12
N PRO A 290 -11.15 -47.89 -3.29
CA PRO A 290 -12.01 -48.22 -2.17
C PRO A 290 -12.08 -47.04 -1.19
N ALA A 291 -13.28 -46.77 -0.68
CA ALA A 291 -13.52 -45.69 0.27
C ALA A 291 -12.68 -45.91 1.54
N THR A 292 -11.78 -44.97 1.84
CA THR A 292 -11.10 -44.90 3.11
C THR A 292 -12.11 -44.44 4.17
N ASP A 293 -12.28 -45.24 5.22
CA ASP A 293 -13.14 -44.93 6.35
C ASP A 293 -12.55 -43.74 7.12
N LEU A 294 -13.32 -42.65 7.26
CA LEU A 294 -12.84 -41.37 7.80
C LEU A 294 -12.75 -41.35 9.34
N ASP A 295 -13.09 -42.47 9.99
CA ASP A 295 -13.12 -42.59 11.45
C ASP A 295 -11.87 -43.26 12.07
N GLU A 296 -10.82 -43.54 11.30
CA GLU A 296 -9.56 -44.07 11.85
C GLU A 296 -8.63 -42.94 12.34
N PRO A 297 -8.30 -42.84 13.64
CA PRO A 297 -7.39 -41.82 14.13
C PRO A 297 -5.93 -42.13 13.74
N PRO A 298 -5.11 -41.12 13.41
CA PRO A 298 -3.77 -41.33 12.90
C PRO A 298 -2.82 -41.91 13.97
N PRO A 299 -1.81 -42.71 13.57
CA PRO A 299 -0.89 -43.32 14.51
C PRO A 299 0.03 -42.27 15.16
N PHE A 300 0.28 -42.50 16.45
CA PHE A 300 0.95 -41.64 17.44
C PHE A 300 2.21 -40.90 16.99
#